data_AF-A0A4R4TIC5-F1
#
_entry.id   AF-A0A4R4TIC5-F1
#
_cell.length_a   1.000
_cell.length_b   1.000
_cell.length_c   1.000
_cell.angle_alpha   90.00
_cell.angle_beta   90.00
_cell.angle_gamma   90.00
#
_symmetry.space_group_name_H-M   'P 1'
#
loop_
_entity.id
_entity.type
_entity.pdbx_description
1 polymer ?
#
loop_
_entity_poly.entity_id
_entity_poly.type
_entity_poly.pdbx_seq_one_letter_code
_entity_poly.pdbx_strand_id
1 'polypeptide(L)'
;MSTTVVRRPAHANAVVLAHGYTGRDVARIASFAVRQARSELFDSGQQYDVAWSAIAEALWNCTEPPDAKTLYRAGIRAIHDEGRSLARGRGVWQKDAPIKRFDTYWRTVERQPREEHPVVERIAAIQVYDGLPDIHQWTLWALTVADDEDGAAARSWASLPAHFIDGCGKPAELRKACGFHRIDRRAISCGVGDAP
;
A
#
# COMPACT_ATOMS: atom_id res chain seq x y z
N MET A 1 -13.92 12.35 13.99
CA MET A 1 -12.93 11.26 14.04
C MET A 1 -11.71 11.78 14.78
N SER A 2 -11.55 11.38 16.04
CA SER A 2 -10.46 11.87 16.89
C SER A 2 -9.21 11.04 16.62
N THR A 3 -8.18 11.67 16.07
CA THR A 3 -6.86 11.06 15.89
C THR A 3 -6.23 10.86 17.27
N THR A 4 -6.32 9.64 17.80
CA THR A 4 -5.63 9.27 19.04
C THR A 4 -4.13 9.28 18.76
N VAL A 5 -3.49 10.40 19.06
CA VAL A 5 -2.03 10.49 19.12
C VAL A 5 -1.60 9.64 20.32
N VAL A 6 -1.18 8.41 20.06
CA VAL A 6 -0.55 7.54 21.07
C VAL A 6 0.74 8.22 21.52
N ARG A 7 0.67 9.01 22.58
CA ARG A 7 1.86 9.59 23.23
C ARG A 7 2.61 8.45 23.91
N ARG A 8 3.75 8.06 23.33
CA ARG A 8 4.70 7.14 23.97
C ARG A 8 5.10 7.71 25.34
N PRO A 9 5.06 6.91 26.42
CA PRO A 9 5.30 7.42 27.77
C PRO A 9 6.72 7.99 27.93
N ALA A 10 6.83 9.09 28.68
CA ALA A 10 8.06 9.87 28.82
C ALA A 10 9.28 9.08 29.36
N HIS A 11 9.05 8.00 30.13
CA HIS A 11 10.11 7.16 30.68
C HIS A 11 10.79 6.27 29.64
N ALA A 12 10.11 5.89 28.55
CA ALA A 12 10.72 5.13 27.45
C ALA A 12 11.82 5.95 26.72
N ASN A 13 11.75 7.28 26.80
CA ASN A 13 12.72 8.17 26.16
C ASN A 13 14.04 8.30 26.93
N ALA A 14 14.04 7.99 28.24
CA ALA A 14 15.22 8.08 29.09
C ALA A 14 16.01 6.75 29.17
N VAL A 15 15.46 5.67 28.62
CA VAL A 15 16.13 4.36 28.58
C VAL A 15 17.34 4.45 27.64
N VAL A 16 18.51 4.12 28.18
CA VAL A 16 19.74 3.93 27.39
C VAL A 16 19.57 2.63 26.61
N LEU A 17 19.77 2.69 25.29
CA LEU A 17 19.64 1.55 24.40
C LEU A 17 20.97 0.81 24.26
N ALA A 18 21.96 1.45 23.62
CA ALA A 18 23.31 0.94 23.44
C ALA A 18 24.27 2.10 23.12
N HIS A 19 25.57 1.91 23.40
CA HIS A 19 26.63 2.89 23.06
C HIS A 19 26.40 4.29 23.62
N GLY A 20 25.69 4.41 24.74
CA GLY A 20 25.34 5.70 25.36
C GLY A 20 24.19 6.45 24.69
N TYR A 21 23.62 5.92 23.61
CA TYR A 21 22.43 6.49 22.98
C TYR A 21 21.17 6.16 23.78
N THR A 22 20.31 7.17 23.96
CA THR A 22 18.99 6.99 24.57
C THR A 22 17.89 6.77 23.53
N GLY A 23 16.75 6.26 23.96
CA GLY A 23 15.54 6.20 23.12
C GLY A 23 15.14 7.57 22.56
N ARG A 24 15.40 8.66 23.31
CA ARG A 24 15.18 10.04 22.84
C ARG A 24 16.11 10.42 21.70
N ASP A 25 17.37 10.00 21.73
CA ASP A 25 18.33 10.32 20.69
C ASP A 25 17.98 9.60 19.39
N VAL A 26 17.61 8.32 19.48
CA VAL A 26 17.12 7.55 18.34
C VAL A 26 15.85 8.16 17.76
N ALA A 27 14.87 8.52 18.60
CA ALA A 27 13.66 9.19 18.17
C ALA A 27 13.93 10.53 17.47
N ARG A 28 14.92 11.30 17.97
CA ARG A 28 15.33 12.57 17.36
C ARG A 28 15.95 12.34 15.98
N ILE A 29 16.87 11.38 15.85
CA ILE A 29 17.53 11.04 14.58
C ILE A 29 16.50 10.52 13.56
N ALA A 30 15.59 9.64 13.97
CA ALA A 30 14.51 9.12 13.14
C ALA A 30 13.62 10.26 12.61
N SER A 31 13.22 11.19 13.48
CA SER A 31 12.44 12.37 13.08
C SER A 31 13.14 13.22 12.01
N PHE A 32 14.47 13.37 12.10
CA PHE A 32 15.25 14.07 11.08
C PHE A 32 15.33 13.27 9.78
N ALA A 33 15.50 11.94 9.85
CA ALA A 33 15.55 11.07 8.67
C ALA A 33 14.25 11.16 7.87
N VAL A 34 13.08 11.11 8.53
CA VAL A 34 11.76 11.26 7.90
C VAL A 34 11.64 12.59 7.15
N ARG A 35 12.03 13.69 7.78
CA ARG A 35 11.97 15.04 7.17
C ARG A 35 12.81 15.15 5.90
N GLN A 36 13.91 14.41 5.82
CA GLN A 36 14.82 14.41 4.68
C GLN A 36 14.39 13.44 3.58
N ALA A 37 14.02 12.21 3.92
CA ALA A 37 13.74 11.17 2.93
C ALA A 37 12.49 11.46 2.10
N ARG A 38 11.46 12.06 2.71
CA ARG A 38 10.19 12.48 2.08
C ARG A 38 9.65 11.46 1.07
N SER A 39 9.26 10.29 1.56
CA SER A 39 8.54 9.30 0.73
C SER A 39 7.07 9.69 0.59
N GLU A 40 6.49 9.53 -0.61
CA GLU A 40 5.05 9.73 -0.84
C GLU A 40 4.26 8.40 -0.84
N LEU A 41 4.96 7.25 -0.75
CA LEU A 41 4.34 5.94 -0.91
C LEU A 41 3.64 5.42 0.35
N PHE A 42 3.96 6.02 1.51
CA PHE A 42 3.46 5.64 2.82
C PHE A 42 3.55 6.82 3.79
N ASP A 43 2.73 6.82 4.84
CA ASP A 43 2.55 8.01 5.70
C ASP A 43 3.77 8.31 6.58
N SER A 44 3.82 9.53 7.13
CA SER A 44 4.95 9.99 7.95
C SER A 44 5.14 9.21 9.26
N GLY A 45 4.07 8.63 9.81
CA GLY A 45 4.14 7.78 10.99
C GLY A 45 4.82 6.45 10.68
N GLN A 46 4.42 5.80 9.58
CA GLN A 46 5.08 4.60 9.08
C GLN A 46 6.55 4.87 8.71
N GLN A 47 6.86 6.02 8.10
CA GLN A 47 8.25 6.44 7.84
C GLN A 47 9.07 6.57 9.13
N TYR A 48 8.46 7.11 10.18
CA TYR A 48 9.11 7.24 11.48
C TYR A 48 9.40 5.86 12.08
N ASP A 49 8.44 4.94 12.07
CA ASP A 49 8.61 3.61 12.64
C ASP A 49 9.69 2.80 11.91
N VAL A 50 9.71 2.85 10.58
CA VAL A 50 10.75 2.22 9.74
C VAL A 50 12.13 2.80 10.05
N ALA A 51 12.26 4.12 10.08
CA ALA A 51 13.53 4.77 10.41
C ALA A 51 13.99 4.45 11.84
N TRP A 52 13.07 4.46 12.80
CA TRP A 52 13.36 4.17 14.20
C TRP A 52 13.88 2.73 14.35
N SER A 53 13.20 1.74 13.76
CA SER A 53 13.64 0.33 13.83
C SER A 53 15.02 0.15 13.22
N ALA A 54 15.23 0.69 12.02
CA ALA A 54 16.51 0.56 11.32
C ALA A 54 17.67 1.22 12.06
N ILE A 55 17.44 2.39 12.68
CA ILE A 55 18.45 3.05 13.52
C ILE A 55 18.76 2.20 14.75
N ALA A 56 17.74 1.66 15.41
CA ALA A 56 17.91 0.86 16.61
C ALA A 56 18.67 -0.45 16.29
N GLU A 57 18.31 -1.15 15.21
CA GLU A 57 19.03 -2.32 14.70
C GLU A 57 20.48 -2.01 14.33
N ALA A 58 20.72 -0.89 13.61
CA ALA A 58 22.08 -0.46 13.29
C ALA A 58 22.89 -0.19 14.57
N LEU A 59 22.27 0.40 15.59
CA LEU A 59 22.91 0.66 16.87
C LEU A 59 23.28 -0.63 17.60
N TRP A 60 22.39 -1.63 17.63
CA TRP A 60 22.65 -2.92 18.29
C TRP A 60 23.64 -3.81 17.53
N ASN A 61 23.72 -3.68 16.20
CA ASN A 61 24.63 -4.48 15.38
C ASN A 61 26.05 -3.91 15.29
N CYS A 62 26.28 -2.68 15.76
CA CYS A 62 27.62 -2.09 15.80
C CYS A 62 28.39 -2.54 17.06
N THR A 63 29.63 -3.01 16.88
CA THR A 63 30.54 -3.33 17.99
C THR A 63 31.12 -2.08 18.64
N GLU A 64 31.35 -1.03 17.83
CA GLU A 64 31.87 0.27 18.27
C GLU A 64 30.77 1.34 18.22
N PRO A 65 30.84 2.41 19.03
CA PRO A 65 29.82 3.44 19.06
C PRO A 65 29.70 4.14 17.70
N PRO A 66 28.55 4.01 17.00
CA PRO A 66 28.38 4.63 15.70
C PRO A 66 28.17 6.13 15.84
N ASP A 67 28.68 6.91 14.87
CA ASP A 67 28.38 8.34 14.77
C ASP A 67 26.91 8.57 14.37
N ALA A 68 26.33 9.67 14.84
CA ALA A 68 24.95 10.04 14.58
C ALA A 68 24.65 10.17 13.07
N LYS A 69 25.63 10.58 12.25
CA LYS A 69 25.49 10.65 10.80
C LYS A 69 25.32 9.27 10.17
N THR A 70 25.95 8.23 10.71
CA THR A 70 25.83 6.85 10.24
C THR A 70 24.43 6.32 10.53
N LEU A 71 23.94 6.53 11.76
CA LEU A 71 22.58 6.17 12.15
C LEU A 71 21.53 6.90 11.30
N TYR A 72 21.71 8.21 11.11
CA TYR A 72 20.84 9.01 10.24
C TYR A 72 20.76 8.46 8.80
N ARG A 73 21.91 8.09 8.21
CA ARG A 73 21.95 7.47 6.87
C ARG A 73 21.26 6.10 6.84
N ALA A 74 21.39 5.31 7.90
CA ALA A 74 20.69 4.03 8.02
C ALA A 74 19.17 4.23 8.00
N GLY A 75 18.66 5.21 8.75
CA GLY A 75 17.22 5.55 8.76
C GLY A 75 16.71 6.00 7.38
N ILE A 76 17.43 6.89 6.69
CA ILE A 76 17.05 7.33 5.33
C ILE A 76 17.03 6.15 4.35
N ARG A 77 18.06 5.30 4.40
CA ARG A 77 18.17 4.15 3.53
C ARG A 77 17.00 3.19 3.74
N ALA A 78 16.64 2.91 4.99
CA ALA A 78 15.51 2.04 5.31
C ALA A 78 14.18 2.57 4.76
N ILE A 79 13.91 3.89 4.88
CA ILE A 79 12.71 4.50 4.29
C ILE A 79 12.66 4.29 2.77
N HIS A 80 13.79 4.50 2.07
CA HIS A 80 13.83 4.29 0.62
C HIS A 80 13.73 2.82 0.23
N ASP A 81 14.33 1.92 1.01
CA ASP A 81 14.26 0.48 0.77
C ASP A 81 12.84 -0.04 0.94
N GLU A 82 12.13 0.40 1.99
CA GLU A 82 10.71 0.11 2.20
C GLU A 82 9.85 0.71 1.09
N GLY A 83 10.08 1.97 0.73
CA GLY A 83 9.39 2.61 -0.40
C GLY A 83 9.56 1.83 -1.70
N ARG A 84 10.78 1.35 -2.00
CA ARG A 84 11.04 0.49 -3.17
C ARG A 84 10.35 -0.87 -3.06
N SER A 85 10.23 -1.43 -1.87
CA SER A 85 9.50 -2.68 -1.63
C SER A 85 8.01 -2.51 -1.94
N LEU A 86 7.38 -1.48 -1.37
CA LEU A 86 5.97 -1.13 -1.62
C LEU A 86 5.70 -0.80 -3.09
N ALA A 87 6.59 -0.03 -3.72
CA ALA A 87 6.57 0.28 -5.14
C ALA A 87 6.52 -0.99 -6.01
N ARG A 88 7.43 -1.95 -5.75
CA ARG A 88 7.43 -3.25 -6.47
C ARG A 88 6.14 -4.03 -6.24
N GLY A 89 5.65 -4.08 -5.01
CA GLY A 89 4.40 -4.79 -4.68
C GLY A 89 3.16 -4.18 -5.32
N ARG A 90 3.14 -2.85 -5.52
CA ARG A 90 2.03 -2.12 -6.15
C ARG A 90 2.17 -1.99 -7.66
N GLY A 91 3.30 -2.39 -8.23
CA GLY A 91 3.56 -2.26 -9.66
C GLY A 91 3.82 -0.84 -10.12
N VAL A 92 4.34 0.00 -9.22
CA VAL A 92 4.56 1.42 -9.43
C VAL A 92 6.04 1.72 -9.19
N TRP A 93 6.76 2.32 -10.14
CA TRP A 93 8.19 2.65 -10.00
C TRP A 93 8.41 3.99 -9.27
N GLN A 94 7.51 4.93 -9.50
CA GLN A 94 7.35 6.26 -8.87
C GLN A 94 5.87 6.60 -8.90
N LYS A 95 5.40 7.58 -8.09
CA LYS A 95 3.99 7.97 -7.86
C LYS A 95 2.99 7.61 -8.98
N ASP A 96 3.35 7.83 -10.25
CA ASP A 96 2.47 7.62 -11.40
C ASP A 96 3.08 6.78 -12.56
N ALA A 97 4.22 6.11 -12.33
CA ALA A 97 4.91 5.34 -13.37
C ALA A 97 4.67 3.82 -13.18
N PRO A 98 3.72 3.21 -13.91
CA PRO A 98 3.49 1.77 -13.82
C PRO A 98 4.71 0.99 -14.31
N ILE A 99 5.05 -0.09 -13.61
CA ILE A 99 6.10 -1.02 -14.01
C ILE A 99 5.59 -1.82 -15.22
N LYS A 100 6.34 -1.75 -16.32
CA LYS A 100 6.04 -2.48 -17.55
C LYS A 100 5.93 -3.99 -17.24
N ARG A 101 4.83 -4.63 -17.66
CA ARG A 101 4.52 -6.07 -17.47
C ARG A 101 4.23 -6.49 -16.02
N PHE A 102 3.90 -5.55 -15.13
CA PHE A 102 3.46 -5.90 -13.78
C PHE A 102 2.21 -6.81 -13.79
N ASP A 103 1.25 -6.52 -14.67
CA ASP A 103 0.08 -7.34 -14.93
C ASP A 103 0.47 -8.77 -15.38
N THR A 104 1.49 -8.87 -16.22
CA THR A 104 1.96 -10.15 -16.77
C THR A 104 2.60 -11.00 -15.68
N TYR A 105 3.34 -10.38 -14.75
CA TYR A 105 3.90 -11.08 -13.58
C TYR A 105 2.79 -11.73 -12.75
N TRP A 106 1.77 -10.96 -12.36
CA TRP A 106 0.67 -11.50 -11.54
C TRP A 106 -0.14 -12.57 -12.26
N ARG A 107 -0.46 -12.39 -13.55
CA ARG A 107 -1.09 -13.43 -14.37
C ARG A 107 -0.27 -14.71 -14.50
N THR A 108 1.05 -14.62 -14.31
CA THR A 108 1.94 -15.79 -14.35
C THR A 108 2.00 -16.47 -12.97
N VAL A 109 1.97 -15.70 -11.89
CA VAL A 109 1.92 -16.22 -10.51
C VAL A 109 0.58 -16.92 -10.24
N GLU A 110 -0.54 -16.36 -10.69
CA GLU A 110 -1.88 -16.97 -10.59
C GLU A 110 -1.98 -18.34 -11.27
N ARG A 111 -1.19 -18.57 -12.33
CA ARG A 111 -1.20 -19.84 -13.08
C ARG A 111 -0.50 -20.98 -12.35
N GLN A 112 0.17 -20.74 -11.23
CA GLN A 112 0.79 -21.79 -10.44
C GLN A 112 -0.22 -22.38 -9.45
N PRO A 113 -0.69 -23.62 -9.65
CA PRO A 113 -1.64 -24.23 -8.73
C PRO A 113 -0.98 -24.39 -7.35
N ARG A 114 -1.57 -23.76 -6.32
CA ARG A 114 -1.25 -24.00 -4.92
C ARG A 114 -2.44 -24.68 -4.26
N GLU A 115 -2.20 -25.75 -3.53
CA GLU A 115 -3.28 -26.58 -2.95
C GLU A 115 -4.11 -25.84 -1.87
N GLU A 116 -3.55 -24.78 -1.28
CA GLU A 116 -4.19 -23.98 -0.22
C GLU A 116 -4.97 -22.75 -0.74
N HIS A 117 -4.89 -22.47 -2.05
CA HIS A 117 -5.34 -21.21 -2.67
C HIS A 117 -6.80 -20.84 -2.38
N PRO A 118 -7.80 -21.73 -2.53
CA PRO A 118 -9.20 -21.28 -2.49
C PRO A 118 -9.70 -20.87 -1.10
N VAL A 119 -9.16 -21.46 -0.02
CA VAL A 119 -9.55 -21.08 1.35
C VAL A 119 -8.87 -19.77 1.74
N VAL A 120 -7.57 -19.65 1.45
CA VAL A 120 -6.79 -18.43 1.74
C VAL A 120 -7.34 -17.26 0.93
N GLU A 121 -7.63 -17.45 -0.36
CA GLU A 121 -8.24 -16.42 -1.20
C GLU A 121 -9.62 -16.01 -0.71
N ARG A 122 -10.45 -16.95 -0.28
CA ARG A 122 -11.78 -16.64 0.23
C ARG A 122 -11.71 -15.80 1.51
N ILE A 123 -10.81 -16.16 2.43
CA ILE A 123 -10.60 -15.40 3.67
C ILE A 123 -10.03 -14.02 3.36
N ALA A 124 -9.02 -13.94 2.50
CA ALA A 124 -8.42 -12.68 2.07
C ALA A 124 -9.45 -11.78 1.38
N ALA A 125 -10.29 -12.34 0.49
CA ALA A 125 -11.34 -11.61 -0.19
C ALA A 125 -12.36 -11.03 0.80
N ILE A 126 -12.77 -11.79 1.82
CA ILE A 126 -13.67 -11.29 2.89
C ILE A 126 -12.99 -10.15 3.67
N GLN A 127 -11.75 -10.34 4.11
CA GLN A 127 -11.02 -9.34 4.89
C GLN A 127 -10.78 -8.03 4.11
N VAL A 128 -10.46 -8.15 2.82
CA VAL A 128 -10.32 -6.99 1.94
C VAL A 128 -11.68 -6.34 1.72
N TYR A 129 -12.72 -7.12 1.43
CA TYR A 129 -14.07 -6.60 1.20
C TYR A 129 -14.59 -5.81 2.40
N ASP A 130 -14.50 -6.37 3.60
CA ASP A 130 -14.96 -5.73 4.85
C ASP A 130 -14.19 -4.45 5.18
N GLY A 131 -12.93 -4.34 4.74
CA GLY A 131 -12.10 -3.15 4.92
C GLY A 131 -12.32 -2.05 3.87
N LEU A 132 -13.06 -2.34 2.79
CA LEU A 132 -13.30 -1.38 1.72
C LEU A 132 -14.43 -0.39 2.09
N PRO A 133 -14.30 0.90 1.70
CA PRO A 133 -15.42 1.83 1.73
C PRO A 133 -16.60 1.32 0.90
N ASP A 134 -17.83 1.62 1.33
CA ASP A 134 -19.07 1.15 0.71
C ASP A 134 -19.08 1.29 -0.82
N ILE A 135 -18.60 2.42 -1.36
CA ILE A 135 -18.55 2.66 -2.81
C ILE A 135 -17.74 1.61 -3.57
N HIS A 136 -16.64 1.11 -2.98
CA HIS A 136 -15.81 0.08 -3.59
C HIS A 136 -16.42 -1.32 -3.45
N GLN A 137 -17.08 -1.60 -2.32
CA GLN A 137 -17.85 -2.84 -2.12
C GLN A 137 -18.98 -2.96 -3.15
N TRP A 138 -19.72 -1.88 -3.40
CA TRP A 138 -20.76 -1.81 -4.43
C TRP A 138 -20.21 -1.98 -5.83
N THR A 139 -19.06 -1.39 -6.12
CA THR A 139 -18.40 -1.54 -7.42
C THR A 139 -17.99 -2.99 -7.67
N LEU A 140 -17.41 -3.66 -6.67
CA LEU A 140 -17.04 -5.07 -6.77
C LEU A 140 -18.28 -5.96 -6.94
N TRP A 141 -19.37 -5.68 -6.21
CA TRP A 141 -20.63 -6.42 -6.40
C TRP A 141 -21.21 -6.23 -7.81
N ALA A 142 -21.16 -5.02 -8.36
CA ALA A 142 -21.63 -4.79 -9.73
C ALA A 142 -20.74 -5.49 -10.77
N LEU A 143 -19.44 -5.59 -10.53
CA LEU A 143 -18.48 -6.35 -11.34
C LEU A 143 -18.69 -7.86 -11.26
N THR A 144 -19.20 -8.41 -10.16
CA THR A 144 -19.51 -9.85 -10.09
C THR A 144 -20.80 -10.22 -10.79
N VAL A 145 -21.74 -9.27 -10.93
CA VAL A 145 -23.03 -9.46 -11.59
C VAL A 145 -22.97 -9.16 -13.09
N ALA A 146 -22.09 -8.26 -13.51
CA ALA A 146 -21.86 -7.96 -14.91
C ALA A 146 -20.67 -8.75 -15.45
N ASP A 147 -20.87 -9.45 -16.56
CA ASP A 147 -19.80 -10.19 -17.24
C ASP A 147 -18.84 -9.26 -18.03
N ASP A 148 -19.03 -7.94 -17.93
CA ASP A 148 -18.19 -6.92 -18.53
C ASP A 148 -18.07 -5.64 -17.66
N GLU A 149 -16.95 -4.92 -17.84
CA GLU A 149 -16.63 -3.71 -17.08
C GLU A 149 -17.62 -2.56 -17.35
N ASP A 150 -18.12 -2.47 -18.59
CA ASP A 150 -19.06 -1.42 -19.02
C ASP A 150 -20.44 -1.62 -18.36
N GLY A 151 -20.91 -2.86 -18.26
CA GLY A 151 -22.13 -3.25 -17.56
C GLY A 151 -21.99 -3.15 -16.04
N ALA A 152 -20.80 -3.41 -15.49
CA ALA A 152 -20.53 -3.22 -14.07
C ALA A 152 -20.59 -1.74 -13.66
N ALA A 153 -20.00 -0.86 -14.46
CA ALA A 153 -20.06 0.59 -14.25
C ALA A 153 -21.50 1.12 -14.35
N ALA A 154 -22.29 0.61 -15.31
CA ALA A 154 -23.70 0.98 -15.45
C ALA A 154 -24.57 0.48 -14.28
N ARG A 155 -24.34 -0.74 -13.79
CA ARG A 155 -25.12 -1.34 -12.69
C ARG A 155 -24.77 -0.73 -11.34
N SER A 156 -23.49 -0.55 -11.04
CA SER A 156 -23.06 0.14 -9.81
C SER A 156 -23.69 1.52 -9.72
N TRP A 157 -23.73 2.27 -10.82
CA TRP A 157 -24.40 3.57 -10.87
C TRP A 157 -25.92 3.49 -10.62
N ALA A 158 -26.60 2.52 -11.22
CA ALA A 158 -28.05 2.34 -11.08
C ALA A 158 -28.48 1.84 -9.69
N SER A 159 -27.59 1.16 -8.96
CA SER A 159 -27.86 0.62 -7.63
C SER A 159 -27.36 1.50 -6.47
N LEU A 160 -26.68 2.62 -6.75
CA LEU A 160 -26.23 3.53 -5.71
C LEU A 160 -27.41 4.25 -5.06
N PRO A 161 -27.43 4.39 -3.72
CA PRO A 161 -28.39 5.26 -3.04
C PRO A 161 -28.31 6.69 -3.58
N ALA A 162 -29.46 7.37 -3.73
CA ALA A 162 -29.53 8.71 -4.32
C ALA A 162 -28.58 9.75 -3.66
N HIS A 163 -28.29 9.61 -2.37
CA HIS A 163 -27.37 10.48 -1.63
C HIS A 163 -25.88 10.33 -2.03
N PHE A 164 -25.49 9.24 -2.69
CA PHE A 164 -24.16 9.06 -3.29
C PHE A 164 -24.07 9.69 -4.68
N ILE A 165 -25.19 9.75 -5.41
CA ILE A 165 -25.28 10.28 -6.79
C ILE A 165 -25.20 11.82 -6.79
N ASP A 166 -25.75 12.48 -5.77
CA ASP A 166 -25.72 13.94 -5.65
C ASP A 166 -24.32 14.51 -5.34
N GLY A 167 -23.37 13.69 -4.87
CA GLY A 167 -22.01 14.10 -4.52
C GLY A 167 -20.95 13.85 -5.61
N CYS A 168 -21.20 12.91 -6.52
CA CYS A 168 -20.28 12.54 -7.59
C CYS A 168 -20.90 12.94 -8.93
N GLY A 169 -20.35 13.98 -9.57
CA GLY A 169 -20.79 14.43 -10.89
C GLY A 169 -20.84 13.28 -11.94
N LYS A 170 -21.53 13.55 -13.04
CA LYS A 170 -21.86 12.65 -14.16
C LYS A 170 -20.83 11.53 -14.43
N PRO A 171 -21.24 10.35 -14.96
CA PRO A 171 -20.38 9.17 -15.18
C PRO A 171 -19.00 9.39 -15.83
N ALA A 172 -18.85 10.42 -16.67
CA ALA A 172 -17.57 10.81 -17.28
C ALA A 172 -16.52 11.31 -16.26
N GLU A 173 -16.95 11.84 -15.11
CA GLU A 173 -16.10 12.36 -14.05
C GLU A 173 -15.52 11.23 -13.18
N LEU A 174 -16.27 10.14 -12.98
CA LEU A 174 -15.79 8.93 -12.28
C LEU A 174 -14.67 8.22 -13.04
N ARG A 175 -14.69 8.23 -14.36
CA ARG A 175 -13.59 7.72 -15.18
C ARG A 175 -12.27 8.45 -14.91
N LYS A 176 -12.34 9.73 -14.51
CA LYS A 176 -11.18 10.52 -14.05
C LYS A 176 -10.89 10.31 -12.56
N ALA A 177 -11.92 10.22 -11.71
CA ALA A 177 -11.77 10.06 -10.26
C ALA A 177 -11.24 8.67 -9.85
N CYS A 178 -11.62 7.62 -10.59
CA CYS A 178 -11.20 6.24 -10.36
C CYS A 178 -9.98 5.82 -11.20
N GLY A 179 -9.38 6.74 -11.98
CA GLY A 179 -8.14 6.46 -12.71
C GLY A 179 -8.23 5.37 -13.80
N PHE A 180 -9.43 5.05 -14.31
CA PHE A 180 -9.61 4.03 -15.36
C PHE A 180 -9.04 4.52 -16.70
N HIS A 181 -7.74 4.30 -16.92
CA HIS A 181 -7.14 4.38 -18.24
C HIS A 181 -7.39 3.08 -19.01
N ARG A 182 -8.05 3.24 -20.17
CA ARG A 182 -8.37 2.24 -21.20
C ARG A 182 -7.40 1.05 -21.21
N ILE A 183 -7.82 -0.09 -20.65
CA ILE A 183 -7.09 -1.36 -20.83
C ILE A 183 -7.31 -1.79 -22.29
N ASP A 184 -6.21 -1.99 -23.02
CA ASP A 184 -6.26 -2.42 -24.42
C ASP A 184 -6.76 -3.87 -24.50
N ARG A 185 -7.95 -4.07 -25.09
CA ARG A 185 -8.66 -5.36 -25.22
C ARG A 185 -7.86 -6.43 -25.99
N ARG A 186 -6.74 -6.10 -26.64
CA ARG A 186 -5.89 -7.08 -27.33
C ARG A 186 -5.18 -8.07 -26.41
N ALA A 187 -5.20 -7.88 -25.09
CA ALA A 187 -4.53 -8.77 -24.12
C ALA A 187 -5.43 -9.85 -23.49
N ILE A 188 -6.72 -9.94 -23.87
CA ILE A 188 -7.71 -10.84 -23.23
C ILE A 188 -8.27 -11.91 -24.19
N SER A 189 -8.10 -11.77 -25.51
CA SER A 189 -8.55 -12.79 -26.46
C SER A 189 -7.52 -13.92 -26.63
N CYS A 190 -7.41 -14.82 -25.66
CA CYS A 190 -6.81 -16.15 -25.87
C CYS A 190 -7.35 -17.12 -24.81
N GLY A 191 -8.28 -17.98 -25.21
CA GLY A 191 -8.53 -19.24 -24.50
C GLY A 191 -9.95 -19.45 -23.97
N VAL A 192 -10.97 -19.31 -24.81
CA VAL A 192 -12.15 -20.16 -24.68
C VAL A 192 -12.17 -21.02 -25.94
N GLY A 193 -11.45 -22.13 -25.87
CA GLY A 193 -11.57 -23.20 -26.85
C GLY A 193 -12.78 -24.03 -26.45
N ASP A 194 -13.77 -24.07 -27.35
CA ASP A 194 -14.87 -25.01 -27.31
C ASP A 194 -14.35 -26.45 -27.28
N ALA A 195 -14.85 -27.24 -26.33
CA ALA A 195 -15.05 -28.68 -26.47
C ALA A 195 -15.67 -29.27 -25.19
N PRO A 196 -16.42 -30.38 -25.30
CA PRO A 196 -17.54 -30.64 -26.20
C PRO A 196 -18.89 -30.71 -25.46
#